data_AF-K9ZZ12-F1
#
_entry.id   AF-K9ZZ12-F1
#
_cell.length_a   1.000
_cell.length_b   1.000
_cell.length_c   1.000
_cell.angle_alpha   90.00
_cell.angle_beta   90.00
_cell.angle_gamma   90.00
#
_symmetry.space_group_name_H-M   'P 1'
#
loop_
_entity.id
_entity.type
_entity.pdbx_description
1 polymer ?
#
loop_
_entity_poly.entity_id
_entity_poly.type
_entity_poly.pdbx_seq_one_letter_code
_entity_poly.pdbx_strand_id
1 'polypeptide(L)'
;MAAPPTVTVKIREALRYALQRAQKTGRTQQLELDQDLFVRIAGTGRRFLLFQLEGEPTTEQAQAVADALGFTLPRFGWHQGETLRSLTVHDASGDTE
;
A
#
# COMPACT_ATOMS: atom_id res chain seq x y z
N MET A 1 38.05 -5.14 0.27
CA MET A 1 36.96 -4.15 0.39
C MET A 1 36.02 -4.61 1.47
N ALA A 2 35.69 -3.78 2.44
CA ALA A 2 34.67 -4.11 3.45
C ALA A 2 33.29 -4.07 2.79
N ALA A 3 32.41 -5.02 3.12
CA ALA A 3 31.03 -4.95 2.69
C ALA A 3 30.38 -3.67 3.26
N PRO A 4 29.58 -2.94 2.48
CA PRO A 4 28.81 -1.82 3.02
C PRO A 4 27.91 -2.32 4.16
N PRO A 5 27.61 -1.48 5.17
CA PRO A 5 26.83 -1.89 6.32
C PRO A 5 25.42 -2.34 5.93
N THR A 6 24.96 -3.43 6.51
CA THR A 6 23.57 -3.88 6.37
C THR A 6 22.67 -2.99 7.23
N VAL A 7 21.65 -2.40 6.61
CA VAL A 7 20.63 -1.61 7.31
C VAL A 7 19.30 -2.35 7.25
N THR A 8 18.71 -2.60 8.41
CA THR A 8 17.34 -3.15 8.51
C THR A 8 16.35 -2.00 8.50
N VAL A 9 15.40 -2.03 7.56
CA VAL A 9 14.30 -1.05 7.47
C VAL A 9 13.01 -1.74 7.87
N LYS A 10 12.19 -1.07 8.69
CA LYS A 10 10.87 -1.60 9.05
C LYS A 10 9.92 -1.48 7.86
N ILE A 11 9.08 -2.48 7.60
CA ILE A 11 8.09 -2.44 6.50
C ILE A 11 7.22 -1.17 6.57
N ARG A 12 6.83 -0.73 7.78
CA ARG A 12 6.09 0.53 7.97
C ARG A 12 6.84 1.76 7.45
N GLU A 13 8.16 1.80 7.59
CA GLU A 13 8.99 2.90 7.07
C GLU A 13 9.10 2.82 5.55
N ALA A 14 9.24 1.61 4.98
CA ALA A 14 9.23 1.40 3.54
C ALA A 14 7.90 1.86 2.91
N LEU A 15 6.77 1.55 3.53
CA LEU A 15 5.44 2.00 3.11
C LEU A 15 5.32 3.54 3.14
N ARG A 16 5.77 4.18 4.22
CA ARG A 16 5.77 5.65 4.35
C ARG A 16 6.68 6.31 3.32
N TYR A 17 7.86 5.75 3.08
CA TYR A 17 8.76 6.24 2.04
C TYR A 17 8.14 6.12 0.65
N ALA A 18 7.48 5.00 0.36
CA ALA A 18 6.75 4.83 -0.89
C ALA A 18 5.60 5.83 -1.02
N LEU A 19 4.84 6.09 0.04
CA LEU A 19 3.81 7.14 0.04
C LEU A 19 4.38 8.51 -0.31
N GLN A 20 5.44 8.93 0.37
CA GLN A 20 6.11 10.21 0.11
C GLN A 20 6.61 10.30 -1.32
N ARG A 21 7.19 9.21 -1.84
CA ARG A 21 7.64 9.13 -3.24
C ARG A 21 6.48 9.18 -4.23
N ALA A 22 5.36 8.54 -3.92
CA ALA A 22 4.15 8.57 -4.74
C ALA A 22 3.65 10.02 -4.88
N GLN A 23 3.49 10.71 -3.74
CA GLN A 23 3.06 12.11 -3.68
C GLN A 23 4.04 13.05 -4.40
N LYS A 24 5.35 12.88 -4.15
CA LYS A 24 6.40 13.72 -4.75
C LYS A 24 6.48 13.59 -6.27
N THR A 25 6.25 12.39 -6.79
CA THR A 25 6.45 12.10 -8.22
C THR A 25 5.15 12.04 -9.02
N GLY A 26 4.00 12.01 -8.36
CA GLY A 26 2.71 11.73 -8.97
C GLY A 26 2.59 10.31 -9.55
N ARG A 27 3.56 9.42 -9.30
CA ARG A 27 3.62 8.08 -9.88
C ARG A 27 3.22 7.03 -8.86
N THR A 28 2.47 6.02 -9.31
CA THR A 28 2.15 4.84 -8.50
C THR A 28 3.43 4.15 -8.02
N GLN A 29 3.48 3.81 -6.74
CA GLN A 29 4.56 3.03 -6.15
C GLN A 29 4.03 1.62 -5.85
N GLN A 30 4.78 0.59 -6.26
CA GLN A 30 4.45 -0.80 -5.96
C GLN A 30 5.50 -1.37 -4.99
N LEU A 31 5.03 -2.10 -3.98
CA LEU A 31 5.86 -2.85 -3.04
C LEU A 31 5.32 -4.26 -2.92
N GLU A 32 6.24 -5.21 -2.82
CA GLU A 32 5.98 -6.56 -2.34
C GLU A 32 6.13 -6.54 -0.81
N LEU A 33 5.12 -7.02 -0.09
CA LEU A 33 5.07 -7.00 1.37
C LEU A 33 5.38 -8.37 1.98
N ASP A 34 5.01 -9.42 1.26
CA ASP A 34 5.22 -10.83 1.58
C ASP A 34 5.18 -11.63 0.29
N GLN A 35 5.41 -12.94 0.37
CA GLN A 35 5.24 -13.84 -0.76
C GLN A 35 3.85 -13.67 -1.39
N ASP A 36 3.86 -13.31 -2.67
CA ASP A 36 2.68 -13.06 -3.49
C ASP A 36 1.78 -11.91 -3.05
N LEU A 37 2.11 -11.13 -1.99
CA LEU A 37 1.32 -10.01 -1.49
C LEU A 37 1.91 -8.66 -1.92
N PHE A 38 1.13 -7.88 -2.65
CA PHE A 38 1.58 -6.61 -3.22
C PHE A 38 0.65 -5.45 -2.87
N VAL A 39 1.25 -4.28 -2.66
CA VAL A 39 0.55 -3.01 -2.52
C VAL A 39 0.94 -2.04 -3.63
N ARG A 40 -0.05 -1.37 -4.23
CA ARG A 40 0.12 -0.24 -5.14
C ARG A 40 -0.44 1.03 -4.51
N ILE A 41 0.44 1.95 -4.14
CA ILE A 41 0.07 3.26 -3.61
C ILE A 41 -0.06 4.23 -4.78
N ALA A 42 -1.23 4.83 -4.96
CA ALA A 42 -1.46 5.77 -6.05
C ALA A 42 -0.67 7.06 -5.87
N GLY A 43 -0.36 7.76 -6.97
CA GLY A 43 0.37 9.03 -6.95
C GLY A 43 -0.26 10.14 -6.11
N THR A 44 -1.58 10.09 -5.87
CA THR A 44 -2.27 11.03 -4.96
C THR A 44 -1.94 10.79 -3.49
N GLY A 45 -1.44 9.60 -3.14
CA GLY A 45 -1.18 9.17 -1.77
C GLY A 45 -2.43 8.92 -0.92
N ARG A 46 -3.64 9.15 -1.45
CA ARG A 46 -4.91 8.99 -0.71
C ARG A 46 -5.61 7.65 -0.94
N ARG A 47 -5.04 6.79 -1.79
CA ARG A 47 -5.57 5.46 -2.06
C ARG A 47 -4.47 4.47 -2.37
N PHE A 48 -4.73 3.20 -2.07
CA PHE A 48 -3.90 2.10 -2.51
C PHE A 48 -4.75 0.90 -2.93
N LEU A 49 -4.11 -0.02 -3.66
CA LEU A 49 -4.65 -1.32 -4.01
C LEU A 49 -3.79 -2.39 -3.35
N LEU A 50 -4.40 -3.32 -2.63
CA LEU A 50 -3.75 -4.51 -2.08
C LEU A 50 -4.23 -5.72 -2.86
N PHE A 51 -3.33 -6.59 -3.29
CA PHE A 51 -3.69 -7.79 -4.05
C PHE A 51 -2.69 -8.92 -3.78
N GLN A 52 -3.16 -10.15 -3.96
CA GLN A 52 -2.30 -11.33 -3.95
C GLN A 52 -2.27 -12.01 -5.32
N LEU A 53 -1.13 -12.53 -5.73
CA LEU A 53 -1.02 -13.33 -6.96
C LEU A 53 -1.71 -14.70 -6.81
N GLU A 54 -1.60 -15.30 -5.63
CA GLU A 54 -2.30 -16.51 -5.24
C GLU A 54 -3.18 -16.23 -4.01
N GLY A 55 -4.49 -16.48 -4.13
CA GLY A 55 -5.45 -16.24 -3.04
C GLY A 55 -6.05 -14.83 -3.02
N GLU A 56 -6.42 -14.37 -1.83
CA GLU A 56 -7.14 -13.11 -1.61
C GLU A 56 -6.57 -12.37 -0.40
N PRO A 57 -6.22 -11.07 -0.54
CA PRO A 57 -5.74 -10.30 0.59
C PRO A 57 -6.86 -10.14 1.64
N THR A 58 -6.49 -10.16 2.91
CA THR A 58 -7.48 -9.98 4.00
C THR A 58 -7.74 -8.50 4.29
N THR A 59 -8.92 -8.21 4.85
CA THR A 59 -9.22 -6.86 5.33
C THR A 59 -8.29 -6.43 6.46
N GLU A 60 -7.79 -7.35 7.30
CA GLU A 60 -6.81 -7.00 8.34
C GLU A 60 -5.47 -6.56 7.74
N GLN A 61 -5.00 -7.24 6.68
CA GLN A 61 -3.80 -6.82 5.96
C GLN A 61 -3.98 -5.42 5.35
N ALA A 62 -5.15 -5.17 4.74
CA ALA A 62 -5.48 -3.86 4.19
C ALA A 62 -5.53 -2.77 5.28
N GLN A 63 -6.14 -3.06 6.44
CA GLN A 63 -6.18 -2.13 7.58
C GLN A 63 -4.77 -1.82 8.10
N ALA A 64 -3.91 -2.84 8.25
CA ALA A 64 -2.54 -2.64 8.72
C ALA A 64 -1.71 -1.74 7.77
N VAL A 65 -1.93 -1.86 6.46
CA VAL A 65 -1.31 -0.97 5.47
C VAL A 65 -1.88 0.44 5.59
N ALA A 66 -3.20 0.60 5.71
CA ALA A 66 -3.84 1.90 5.90
C ALA A 66 -3.30 2.63 7.14
N ASP A 67 -3.16 1.92 8.27
CA ASP A 67 -2.59 2.46 9.51
C ASP A 67 -1.13 2.89 9.33
N ALA A 68 -0.33 2.09 8.60
CA ALA A 68 1.07 2.43 8.32
C ALA A 68 1.21 3.68 7.46
N LEU A 69 0.29 3.88 6.50
CA LEU A 69 0.18 5.03 5.62
C LEU A 69 -0.45 6.26 6.30
N GLY A 70 -1.04 6.09 7.49
CA GLY A 70 -1.66 7.17 8.26
C GLY A 70 -3.06 7.57 7.77
N PHE A 71 -3.79 6.65 7.14
CA PHE A 71 -5.16 6.90 6.72
C PHE A 71 -6.07 7.05 7.94
N THR A 72 -6.85 8.13 8.00
CA THR A 72 -7.67 8.43 9.17
C THR A 72 -9.07 7.80 9.09
N LEU A 73 -9.66 7.77 7.89
CA LEU A 73 -10.97 7.18 7.63
C LEU A 73 -10.87 6.21 6.43
N PRO A 74 -10.17 5.07 6.59
CA PRO A 74 -9.99 4.12 5.50
C PRO A 74 -11.34 3.47 5.13
N ARG A 75 -11.65 3.49 3.85
CA ARG A 75 -12.80 2.79 3.26
C ARG A 75 -12.33 1.71 2.31
N PHE A 76 -12.90 0.53 2.47
CA PHE A 76 -12.53 -0.68 1.74
C PHE A 76 -13.54 -0.93 0.62
N GLY A 77 -13.02 -1.22 -0.57
CA GLY A 77 -13.81 -1.63 -1.73
C GLY A 77 -13.17 -2.83 -2.39
N TRP A 78 -13.96 -3.87 -2.63
CA TRP A 78 -13.49 -5.03 -3.37
C TRP A 78 -13.48 -4.74 -4.86
N HIS A 79 -12.40 -5.15 -5.53
CA HIS A 79 -12.29 -5.14 -6.97
C HIS A 79 -11.83 -6.52 -7.46
N GLN A 80 -12.69 -7.16 -8.25
CA GLN A 80 -12.40 -8.42 -8.90
C GLN A 80 -12.06 -8.14 -10.38
N GLY A 81 -10.78 -8.21 -10.71
CA GLY A 81 -10.34 -8.23 -12.11
C GLY A 81 -10.48 -9.61 -12.72
N GLU A 82 -10.14 -9.76 -14.00
CA GLU A 82 -10.19 -11.06 -14.71
C GLU A 82 -9.25 -12.10 -14.09
N THR A 83 -8.13 -11.67 -13.48
CA THR A 83 -7.07 -12.55 -13.00
C THR A 83 -6.73 -12.41 -11.52
N LEU A 84 -7.14 -11.31 -10.86
CA LEU A 84 -6.75 -11.02 -9.48
C LEU A 84 -7.89 -10.40 -8.68
N ARG A 85 -8.07 -10.87 -7.45
CA ARG A 85 -8.93 -10.22 -6.45
C ARG A 85 -8.10 -9.24 -5.64
N SER A 86 -8.64 -8.04 -5.48
CA SER A 86 -7.91 -6.93 -4.88
C SER A 86 -8.81 -6.11 -3.95
N LEU A 87 -8.21 -5.60 -2.88
CA LEU A 87 -8.80 -4.66 -1.96
C LEU A 87 -8.32 -3.26 -2.32
N THR A 88 -9.24 -2.42 -2.78
CA THR A 88 -9.01 -0.98 -2.92
C THR A 88 -9.28 -0.31 -1.60
N VAL A 89 -8.36 0.53 -1.14
CA VAL A 89 -8.53 1.32 0.08
C VAL A 89 -8.30 2.78 -0.24
N HIS A 90 -9.20 3.65 0.24
CA HIS A 90 -9.07 5.11 0.11
C HIS A 90 -9.31 5.78 1.46
N ASP A 91 -8.64 6.90 1.70
CA ASP A 91 -8.85 7.72 2.90
C ASP A 91 -9.95 8.77 2.65
N ALA A 92 -11.10 8.57 3.28
CA ALA A 92 -12.27 9.45 3.17
C ALA A 92 -12.20 10.70 4.05
N SER A 93 -11.13 10.88 4.84
CA SER A 93 -10.99 12.02 5.75
C SER A 93 -10.88 13.39 5.08
N GLY A 94 -10.59 13.42 3.77
CA GLY A 94 -10.55 14.65 2.97
C GLY A 94 -11.64 14.75 1.91
N ASP A 95 -12.70 13.94 2.00
CA ASP A 95 -13.89 14.04 1.15
C ASP A 95 -14.99 14.74 1.95
N THR A 96 -14.75 16.02 2.26
CA THR A 96 -15.79 16.94 2.73
C THR A 96 -16.27 17.71 1.50
N GLU A 97 -17.36 17.24 0.90
CA GLU A 97 -18.26 18.07 0.09
C GLU A 97 -19.52 18.34 0.92
#